data_AF-A0AAD8IFE7-F1
#
_entry.id   AF-A0AAD8IFE7-F1
#
_cell.length_a   1.000
_cell.length_b   1.000
_cell.length_c   1.000
_cell.angle_alpha   90.00
_cell.angle_beta   90.00
_cell.angle_gamma   90.00
#
_symmetry.space_group_name_H-M   'P 1'
#
loop_
_entity.id
_entity.type
_entity.pdbx_description
1 polymer ?
#
loop_
_entity_poly.entity_id
_entity_poly.type
_entity_poly.pdbx_seq_one_letter_code
_entity_poly.pdbx_strand_id
1 'polypeptide(L)'
;MTKDIDPISPVLVLNQRLKSFCRNWKNGNKIIFKILKRTWETDIKWEAGKCMFQKGRQEFAIDTELVAGDSLVLYKFTNDDQLLNVCIFKDNENVNDKREG
;
A
#
# COMPACT_ATOMS: atom_id res chain seq x y z
N MET A 1 1.45 -28.08 -17.50
CA MET A 1 2.56 -27.25 -17.02
C MET A 1 2.14 -25.79 -17.19
N THR A 2 1.80 -25.18 -16.05
CA THR A 2 1.73 -23.73 -15.74
C THR A 2 1.10 -22.78 -16.75
N LYS A 3 -0.10 -22.30 -16.42
CA LYS A 3 -0.33 -20.87 -16.22
C LYS A 3 -1.22 -20.72 -14.99
N ASP A 4 -0.61 -20.82 -13.82
CA ASP A 4 -1.20 -20.16 -12.64
C ASP A 4 -1.28 -18.69 -13.03
N ILE A 5 -2.51 -18.25 -13.29
CA ILE A 5 -2.83 -16.84 -13.41
C ILE A 5 -2.52 -16.30 -12.02
N ASP A 6 -1.38 -15.65 -11.89
CA ASP A 6 -1.04 -14.87 -10.71
C ASP A 6 -2.26 -13.96 -10.45
N PRO A 7 -3.02 -14.17 -9.35
CA PRO A 7 -4.21 -13.38 -9.10
C PRO A 7 -3.69 -11.97 -9.02
N ILE A 8 -4.19 -11.10 -9.91
CA ILE A 8 -3.77 -9.70 -10.08
C ILE A 8 -3.65 -9.08 -8.68
N SER A 9 -2.45 -9.14 -8.10
CA SER A 9 -2.19 -8.62 -6.77
C SER A 9 -2.27 -7.12 -6.99
N PRO A 10 -3.29 -6.43 -6.46
CA PRO A 10 -3.53 -5.04 -6.78
C PRO A 10 -2.25 -4.27 -6.46
N VAL A 11 -1.64 -3.72 -7.50
CA VAL A 11 -0.44 -2.91 -7.33
C VAL A 11 -0.87 -1.66 -6.57
N LEU A 12 -0.21 -1.37 -5.45
CA LEU A 12 -0.38 -0.10 -4.78
C LEU A 12 0.34 0.97 -5.61
N VAL A 13 -0.43 1.71 -6.39
CA VAL A 13 0.07 2.78 -7.27
C VAL A 13 -0.16 4.12 -6.58
N LEU A 14 0.90 4.93 -6.47
CA LEU A 14 0.76 6.31 -6.03
C LEU A 14 0.18 7.17 -7.14
N ASN A 15 -0.86 7.93 -6.79
CA ASN A 15 -1.47 8.90 -7.68
C ASN A 15 -0.41 9.90 -8.18
N GLN A 16 -0.43 10.25 -9.47
CA GLN A 16 0.45 11.25 -10.07
C GLN A 16 0.43 12.60 -9.34
N ARG A 17 -0.68 12.96 -8.69
CA ARG A 17 -0.79 14.17 -7.84
C ARG A 17 0.17 14.16 -6.65
N LEU A 18 0.62 12.97 -6.23
CA LEU A 18 1.60 12.77 -5.16
C LEU A 18 3.05 12.74 -5.67
N LYS A 19 3.32 13.13 -6.93
CA LYS A 19 4.69 13.14 -7.48
C LYS A 19 5.70 13.90 -6.61
N SER A 20 5.29 15.01 -6.00
CA SER A 20 6.16 15.77 -5.09
C SER A 20 6.51 14.99 -3.82
N PHE A 21 5.59 14.17 -3.32
CA PHE A 21 5.74 13.36 -2.11
C PHE A 21 6.82 12.28 -2.27
N CYS A 22 6.91 11.69 -3.47
CA CYS A 22 7.87 10.65 -3.82
C CYS A 22 9.02 11.13 -4.73
N ARG A 23 9.24 12.45 -4.84
CA ARG A 23 10.18 13.05 -5.82
C ARG A 23 11.63 12.52 -5.74
N ASN A 24 12.06 12.10 -4.55
CA ASN A 24 13.42 11.64 -4.28
C ASN A 24 13.56 10.12 -4.46
N TRP A 25 12.45 9.40 -4.61
CA TRP A 25 12.47 7.95 -4.68
C TRP A 25 12.85 7.46 -6.06
N LYS A 26 13.69 6.43 -6.10
CA LYS A 26 14.18 5.78 -7.33
C LYS A 26 13.84 4.30 -7.31
N ASN A 27 13.95 3.66 -8.47
CA ASN A 27 13.80 2.20 -8.59
C ASN A 27 14.72 1.48 -7.60
N GLY A 28 14.16 0.53 -6.84
CA GLY A 28 14.87 -0.23 -5.82
C GLY A 28 15.09 0.49 -4.50
N ASN A 29 14.60 1.74 -4.34
CA ASN A 29 14.54 2.34 -3.00
C ASN A 29 13.58 1.54 -2.11
N LYS A 30 13.99 1.35 -0.87
CA LYS A 30 13.20 0.69 0.18
C LYS A 30 12.42 1.75 0.94
N ILE A 31 11.13 1.53 1.07
CA ILE A 31 10.21 2.36 1.86
C ILE A 31 9.61 1.49 2.95
N ILE A 32 9.58 2.02 4.15
CA ILE A 32 9.05 1.34 5.32
C ILE A 32 7.67 1.88 5.60
N PHE A 33 6.65 1.03 5.50
CA PHE A 33 5.32 1.32 6.02
C PHE A 33 5.30 1.02 7.51
N LYS A 34 4.73 1.93 8.30
CA LYS A 34 4.59 1.80 9.74
C LYS A 34 3.14 2.00 10.17
N ILE A 35 2.62 1.01 10.89
CA ILE A 35 1.35 1.10 11.61
C ILE A 35 1.64 0.76 13.06
N LEU A 36 1.48 1.73 13.96
CA LEU A 36 1.80 1.61 15.39
C LEU A 36 3.24 1.08 15.61
N LYS A 37 3.39 -0.17 16.07
CA LYS A 37 4.67 -0.83 16.37
C LYS A 37 5.12 -1.81 15.29
N ARG A 38 4.33 -2.02 14.23
CA ARG A 38 4.63 -2.94 13.12
C ARG A 38 5.14 -2.18 11.92
N THR A 39 6.04 -2.81 11.17
CA THR A 39 6.66 -2.23 9.98
C THR A 39 6.74 -3.25 8.86
N TRP A 40 6.56 -2.78 7.63
CA TRP A 40 6.71 -3.57 6.40
C TRP A 40 7.61 -2.81 5.44
N GLU A 41 8.59 -3.49 4.87
CA GLU A 41 9.48 -2.91 3.87
C GLU A 41 8.94 -3.18 2.48
N THR A 42 8.92 -2.17 1.63
CA THR A 42 8.50 -2.28 0.24
C THR A 42 9.46 -1.58 -0.73
N ASP A 43 9.68 -2.20 -1.88
CA ASP A 43 10.54 -1.65 -2.92
C ASP A 43 9.75 -0.74 -3.85
N ILE A 44 10.35 0.39 -4.24
CA ILE A 44 9.81 1.31 -5.24
C ILE A 44 10.12 0.84 -6.65
N LYS A 45 9.09 0.86 -7.50
CA LYS A 45 9.18 0.73 -8.95
C LYS A 45 8.50 1.91 -9.63
N TRP A 46 9.25 2.60 -10.48
CA TRP A 46 8.77 3.58 -11.43
C TRP A 46 8.62 2.92 -12.80
N GLU A 47 7.41 2.97 -13.33
CA GLU A 47 7.08 2.43 -14.66
C GLU A 47 6.05 3.34 -15.31
N ALA A 48 6.28 3.73 -16.58
CA ALA A 48 5.38 4.62 -17.33
C ALA A 48 4.96 5.90 -16.55
N GLY A 49 5.88 6.48 -15.77
CA GLY A 49 5.63 7.70 -14.98
C GLY A 49 4.80 7.51 -13.71
N LYS A 50 4.48 6.27 -13.34
CA LYS A 50 3.79 5.89 -12.10
C LYS A 50 4.77 5.35 -11.09
N CYS A 51 4.63 5.76 -9.83
CA CYS A 51 5.37 5.20 -8.70
C CYS A 51 4.53 4.10 -8.06
N MET A 52 5.13 2.93 -7.85
CA MET A 52 4.45 1.74 -7.39
C MET A 52 5.25 1.08 -6.27
N PHE A 53 4.54 0.46 -5.34
CA PHE A 53 5.11 -0.43 -4.35
C PHE A 53 5.11 -1.86 -4.90
N GLN A 54 6.24 -2.56 -4.84
CA GLN A 54 6.40 -3.89 -5.43
C GLN A 54 6.52 -4.99 -4.37
N LYS A 55 7.75 -5.26 -3.91
CA LYS A 55 8.03 -6.31 -2.93
C LYS A 55 7.45 -5.92 -1.57
N GLY A 56 7.04 -6.87 -0.74
CA GLY A 56 6.56 -6.60 0.63
C GLY A 56 5.13 -6.05 0.73
N ARG A 57 4.52 -5.66 -0.40
CA ARG A 57 3.16 -5.10 -0.41
C ARG A 57 2.09 -6.15 -0.11
N GLN A 58 2.33 -7.40 -0.49
CA GLN A 58 1.36 -8.48 -0.33
C GLN A 58 1.30 -8.90 1.13
N GLU A 59 2.46 -9.02 1.76
CA GLU A 59 2.61 -9.26 3.20
C GLU A 59 1.94 -8.14 3.99
N PHE A 60 2.18 -6.87 3.61
CA PHE A 60 1.48 -5.73 4.19
C PHE A 60 -0.05 -5.84 4.04
N ALA A 61 -0.54 -6.15 2.83
CA ALA A 61 -1.98 -6.24 2.59
C ALA A 61 -2.64 -7.38 3.37
N ILE A 62 -1.99 -8.55 3.44
CA ILE A 62 -2.48 -9.70 4.21
C ILE A 62 -2.52 -9.37 5.71
N ASP A 63 -1.41 -8.86 6.25
CA ASP A 63 -1.29 -8.59 7.70
C ASP A 63 -2.25 -7.50 8.19
N THR A 64 -2.70 -6.62 7.28
CA THR A 64 -3.62 -5.51 7.58
C THR A 64 -5.04 -5.74 7.07
N GLU A 65 -5.29 -6.94 6.53
CA GLU A 65 -6.55 -7.33 5.90
C GLU A 65 -7.03 -6.29 4.87
N LEU A 66 -6.09 -5.63 4.18
CA LEU A 66 -6.37 -4.56 3.24
C LEU A 66 -7.05 -5.14 2.00
N VAL A 67 -8.24 -4.62 1.69
CA VAL A 67 -9.04 -5.06 0.54
C VAL A 67 -9.31 -3.91 -0.41
N ALA A 68 -9.76 -4.22 -1.63
CA ALA A 68 -10.24 -3.20 -2.57
C ALA A 68 -11.45 -2.47 -1.97
N GLY A 69 -11.44 -1.13 -2.03
CA GLY A 69 -12.42 -0.26 -1.37
C GLY A 69 -11.82 0.48 -0.18
N ASP A 70 -10.90 -0.15 0.56
CA ASP A 70 -10.23 0.48 1.69
C ASP A 70 -9.43 1.73 1.27
N SER A 71 -9.44 2.73 2.14
CA SER A 71 -8.67 3.96 1.95
C SER A 71 -7.36 3.93 2.73
N LEU A 72 -6.25 4.08 2.01
CA LEU A 72 -4.90 4.15 2.57
C LEU A 72 -4.42 5.60 2.65
N VAL A 73 -4.10 6.08 3.85
CA VAL A 73 -3.50 7.40 4.06
C VAL A 73 -2.03 7.22 4.45
N LEU A 74 -1.15 7.79 3.65
CA LEU A 74 0.30 7.78 3.84
C LEU A 74 0.77 9.16 4.31
N TYR A 75 1.54 9.22 5.39
CA TYR A 75 2.06 10.48 5.90
C TYR A 75 3.45 10.32 6.52
N LYS A 76 4.23 11.40 6.49
CA LYS A 76 5.56 11.48 7.09
C LYS A 76 5.45 12.17 8.45
N PHE A 77 5.96 11.54 9.49
CA PHE A 77 6.03 12.14 10.84
C PHE A 77 7.43 12.71 11.13
N THR A 78 8.42 12.28 10.36
CA THR A 78 9.81 12.72 10.42
C THR A 78 10.25 13.20 9.04
N ASN A 79 11.45 13.79 8.95
CA ASN A 79 12.09 14.12 7.67
C ASN A 79 12.70 12.89 6.98
N ASP A 80 12.44 11.68 7.48
CA ASP A 80 12.89 10.46 6.85
C ASP A 80 11.99 10.13 5.65
N ASP A 81 12.52 10.35 4.45
CA ASP A 81 11.82 10.09 3.20
C ASP A 81 11.55 8.60 2.96
N GLN A 82 12.17 7.69 3.72
CA GLN A 82 11.98 6.25 3.61
C GLN A 82 10.94 5.71 4.60
N LEU A 83 10.55 6.46 5.63
CA LEU A 83 9.57 6.02 6.62
C LEU A 83 8.20 6.67 6.40
N LEU A 84 7.22 5.86 6.03
CA LEU A 84 5.82 6.27 5.93
C LEU A 84 5.01 5.70 7.06
N ASN A 85 4.31 6.57 7.79
CA ASN A 85 3.24 6.16 8.66
C ASN A 85 1.98 5.97 7.83
N VAL A 86 1.20 4.96 8.21
CA VAL A 86 0.06 4.50 7.44
C VAL A 86 -1.17 4.42 8.33
N CYS A 87 -2.29 4.94 7.83
CA CYS A 87 -3.61 4.71 8.38
C CYS A 87 -4.47 4.01 7.33
N ILE A 88 -5.25 3.02 7.75
CA ILE A 88 -6.21 2.29 6.90
C ILE A 88 -7.61 2.62 7.41
N PHE A 89 -8.44 3.14 6.52
CA PHE A 89 -9.86 3.35 6.77
C PHE A 89 -10.61 2.29 5.99
N LYS A 90 -11.29 1.40 6.72
CA LYS A 90 -12.07 0.32 6.13
C LYS A 90 -13.32 0.87 5.48
N ASP A 91 -13.60 0.41 4.27
CA ASP A 91 -14.86 0.70 3.61
C ASP A 91 -15.97 -0.17 4.22
N ASN A 92 -16.84 0.45 5.02
CA ASN A 92 -17.82 -0.25 5.84
C ASN A 92 -19.15 -0.50 5.11
N GLU A 93 -19.25 -0.27 3.79
CA GLU A 93 -20.50 -0.50 3.05
C GLU A 93 -20.96 -1.98 2.99
N ASN A 94 -20.21 -2.91 3.59
CA ASN A 94 -20.61 -4.32 3.76
C ASN A 94 -21.05 -4.71 5.20
N VAL A 95 -21.24 -3.77 6.13
CA VAL A 95 -21.82 -4.07 7.45
C VAL A 95 -23.34 -3.88 7.42
N ASN A 96 -24.02 -4.64 6.57
CA ASN A 96 -25.47 -4.83 6.61
C ASN A 96 -25.82 -6.25 6.16
N ASP A 97 -25.58 -7.23 7.03
CA ASP A 97 -26.51 -8.35 7.21
C ASP A 97 -26.22 -9.09 8.52
N LYS A 98 -27.23 -9.71 9.12
CA LYS A 98 -27.29 -10.32 10.47
C LYS A 98 -27.66 -9.39 11.63
N ARG A 99 -28.81 -8.74 11.49
CA ARG A 99 -29.79 -8.74 12.58
C ARG A 99 -31.04 -9.45 12.08
N GLU A 100 -31.06 -10.78 12.18
CA GLU A 100 -32.32 -11.53 12.11
C GLU A 100 -32.75 -11.85 13.55
N GLY A 101 -33.95 -11.35 13.88
CA GLY A 101 -35.02 -12.02 14.63
C GLY A 101 -34.71 -12.58 16.00
#